data_AF-A0A2S8VCC6-F1
#
_entry.id   AF-A0A2S8VCC6-F1
#
_cell.length_a   1.000
_cell.length_b   1.000
_cell.length_c   1.000
_cell.angle_alpha   90.00
_cell.angle_beta   90.00
_cell.angle_gamma   90.00
#
_symmetry.space_group_name_H-M   'P 1'
#
loop_
_entity.id
_entity.type
_entity.pdbx_description
1 polymer ?
#
loop_
_entity_poly.entity_id
_entity_poly.type
_entity_poly.pdbx_seq_one_letter_code
_entity_poly.pdbx_strand_id
1 'polypeptide(L)' 'MADLALVFHWDPDYMDGLSLDELAQWRERARVRYQPE' A
#
# COMPACT_ATOMS: atom_id res chain seq x y z
N MET A 1 3.15 0.70 5.65
CA MET A 1 3.57 2.11 5.45
C MET A 1 4.64 2.17 4.37
N ALA A 2 5.89 1.74 4.61
CA ALA A 2 6.98 1.85 3.63
C ALA A 2 6.77 1.05 2.32
N ASP A 3 6.16 -0.15 2.40
CA ASP A 3 5.94 -1.00 1.21
C ASP A 3 4.98 -0.35 0.20
N LEU A 4 3.99 0.42 0.66
CA LEU A 4 3.01 1.09 -0.20
C LEU A 4 3.60 2.34 -0.85
N ALA A 5 4.37 3.12 -0.10
CA ALA A 5 5.09 4.29 -0.63
C ALA A 5 6.05 3.89 -1.76
N LEU A 6 6.76 2.77 -1.60
CA LEU A 6 7.73 2.28 -2.58
C LEU A 6 7.04 1.69 -3.83
N VAL A 7 5.91 0.99 -3.67
CA VAL A 7 5.21 0.33 -4.78
C VAL A 7 4.37 1.30 -5.61
N PHE A 8 3.78 2.33 -4.99
CA PHE A 8 2.83 3.23 -5.65
C PHE A 8 3.32 4.68 -5.81
N HIS A 9 4.50 5.05 -5.28
CA HIS A 9 4.95 6.46 -5.20
C HIS A 9 3.89 7.39 -4.58
N TRP A 10 3.13 6.87 -3.61
CA TRP A 10 2.08 7.67 -2.97
C TRP A 10 2.69 8.74 -2.06
N ASP A 11 2.14 9.95 -2.17
CA ASP A 11 2.44 11.04 -1.27
C ASP A 11 2.07 10.67 0.19
N PRO A 12 2.85 11.12 1.19
CA PRO A 12 2.58 10.86 2.61
C PRO A 12 1.16 11.25 3.04
N ASP A 13 0.63 12.32 2.44
CA ASP A 13 -0.72 12.85 2.68
C ASP A 13 -1.82 11.84 2.32
N TYR A 14 -1.59 11.07 1.26
CA TYR A 14 -2.52 10.03 0.82
C TYR A 14 -2.53 8.83 1.78
N MET A 15 -1.42 8.55 2.47
CA MET A 15 -1.36 7.50 3.50
C MET A 15 -1.98 7.96 4.83
N ASP A 16 -2.00 9.25 5.12
CA ASP A 16 -2.59 9.83 6.34
C ASP A 16 -4.13 9.86 6.26
N GLY A 17 -4.68 10.07 5.06
CA GLY A 17 -6.12 10.04 4.81
C GLY A 17 -6.75 8.63 4.75
N LEU A 18 -5.95 7.56 4.65
CA LEU A 18 -6.44 6.18 4.53
C LEU A 18 -6.63 5.54 5.91
N SER A 19 -7.75 4.84 6.08
CA SER A 19 -7.99 4.05 7.29
C SER A 19 -7.09 2.80 7.33
N LEU A 20 -6.83 2.28 8.53
CA LEU A 20 -6.01 1.06 8.73
C LEU A 20 -6.49 -0.15 7.92
N ASP A 21 -7.80 -0.29 7.71
CA ASP A 21 -8.40 -1.34 6.88
C ASP A 21 -8.01 -1.21 5.40
N GLU A 22 -8.07 0.02 4.87
CA GLU A 22 -7.68 0.30 3.49
C GLU A 22 -6.18 0.08 3.29
N LEU A 23 -5.35 0.52 4.24
CA LEU A 23 -3.91 0.26 4.22
C LEU A 23 -3.60 -1.24 4.21
N ALA A 24 -4.37 -2.05 4.94
CA ALA A 24 -4.23 -3.51 4.94
C ALA A 24 -4.62 -4.12 3.59
N GLN A 25 -5.74 -3.71 2.99
CA GLN A 25 -6.15 -4.15 1.65
C GLN A 25 -5.12 -3.79 0.57
N TRP A 26 -4.60 -2.56 0.60
CA TRP A 26 -3.57 -2.13 -0.34
C TRP A 26 -2.27 -2.91 -0.15
N ARG A 27 -1.91 -3.24 1.10
CA ARG A 27 -0.74 -4.08 1.40
C ARG A 27 -0.87 -5.47 0.80
N GLU A 28 -2.04 -6.10 0.92
CA GLU A 28 -2.28 -7.42 0.34
C GLU A 28 -2.21 -7.37 -1.19
N ARG A 29 -2.81 -6.35 -1.82
CA ARG A 29 -2.72 -6.15 -3.28
C ARG A 29 -1.28 -5.94 -3.76
N ALA A 30 -0.50 -5.14 -3.03
CA ALA A 30 0.91 -4.93 -3.34
C ALA A 30 1.70 -6.24 -3.23
N ARG A 31 1.41 -7.05 -2.21
CA ARG A 31 2.05 -8.35 -1.99
C ARG A 31 1.74 -9.36 -3.09
N VAL A 32 0.47 -9.48 -3.48
CA VAL A 32 0.04 -10.32 -4.62
C VAL A 32 0.71 -9.87 -5.92
N ARG A 33 0.87 -8.57 -6.13
CA ARG A 33 1.54 -8.05 -7.34
C ARG A 33 3.05 -8.32 -7.34
N TYR A 34 3.68 -8.37 -6.17
CA TYR A 34 5.12 -8.60 -6.03
C TYR A 34 5.50 -10.09 -6.05
N GLN A 35 4.56 -10.98 -5.74
CA GLN A 35 4.69 -12.43 -5.94
C GLN A 35 3.67 -12.94 -6.97
N PRO A 36 3.91 -12.74 -8.27
CA PRO A 36 3.25 -13.54 -9.29
C PRO A 36 3.87 -14.94 -9.28
N GLU A 37 3.17 -15.93 -8.74
CA GLU A 37 3.41 -17.34 -9.08
C GLU A 37 2.84 -17.66 -10.48
#